data_AF-X0W9A1-F1
#
_entry.id   AF-X0W9A1-F1
#
_cell.length_a   1.000
_cell.length_b   1.000
_cell.length_c   1.000
_cell.angle_alpha   90.00
_cell.angle_beta   90.00
_cell.angle_gamma   90.00
#
_symmetry.space_group_name_H-M   'P 1'
#
loop_
_entity.id
_entity.type
_entity.pdbx_description
1 polymer ?
#
loop_
_entity_poly.entity_id
_entity_poly.type
_entity_poly.pdbx_seq_one_letter_code
_entity_poly.pdbx_strand_id
1 'polypeptide(L)' 'MSLFQPVTGAQAFLKAGIYGFEGAGKSMTAALLAIGLHQHAKLTKPVAYFDTETGSDYLRELFELAGIELVAIKTHALS' A
#
# COMPACT_ATOMS: atom_id res chain seq x y z
N MET A 1 -5.94 28.31 -2.32
CA MET A 1 -5.27 27.69 -1.15
C MET A 1 -3.95 28.43 -0.90
N SER A 2 -3.54 28.63 0.35
CA SER A 2 -2.29 29.33 0.74
C SER A 2 -1.06 28.46 0.47
N LEU A 3 0.04 29.07 0.00
CA LEU A 3 1.35 28.41 -0.21
C LEU A 3 1.95 27.89 1.10
N PHE A 4 1.77 28.62 2.20
CA PHE A 4 2.23 28.22 3.52
C PHE A 4 1.10 27.51 4.27
N GLN A 5 1.39 26.30 4.75
CA GLN A 5 0.49 25.48 5.56
C GLN A 5 1.15 25.21 6.92
N PRO A 6 0.39 25.24 8.03
CA PRO A 6 0.91 24.89 9.34
C PRO A 6 1.36 23.42 9.35
N VAL A 7 2.53 23.17 9.93
CA VAL A 7 3.07 21.81 10.04
C VAL A 7 2.20 21.04 11.02
N THR A 8 1.63 19.92 10.57
CA THR A 8 0.94 18.96 11.41
C THR A 8 1.78 17.69 11.49
N GLY A 9 1.85 17.08 12.68
CA GLY A 9 2.58 15.83 12.89
C GLY A 9 1.84 14.66 12.24
N ALA A 10 2.10 14.41 10.96
CA ALA A 10 1.61 13.22 10.26
C ALA A 10 2.58 12.05 10.48
N GLN A 11 2.56 11.44 11.66
CA GLN A 11 3.36 10.25 11.92
C GLN A 11 2.65 9.00 11.40
N ALA A 12 3.35 8.20 10.62
CA ALA A 12 2.85 6.90 10.18
C ALA A 12 2.87 5.89 11.33
N PHE A 13 1.85 5.03 11.41
CA PHE A 13 1.83 3.91 12.37
C PHE A 13 2.99 2.93 12.15
N LEU A 14 3.39 2.72 10.89
CA LEU A 14 4.49 1.86 10.52
C LEU A 14 5.16 2.36 9.24
N LYS A 15 6.49 2.32 9.23
CA LYS A 15 7.32 2.47 8.04
C LYS A 15 8.29 1.30 7.99
N ALA A 16 8.13 0.44 6.98
CA ALA A 16 8.90 -0.79 6.85
C ALA A 16 9.39 -0.98 5.41
N GLY A 17 10.58 -1.55 5.26
CA GLY A 17 11.12 -2.02 3.98
C GLY A 17 11.15 -3.54 3.96
N ILE A 18 10.64 -4.14 2.88
CA ILE A 18 10.59 -5.59 2.69
C ILE A 18 11.53 -5.96 1.55
N TYR A 19 12.63 -6.65 1.87
CA TYR A 19 13.72 -6.94 0.94
C TYR A 19 13.86 -8.44 0.69
N GLY A 20 14.38 -8.79 -0.48
CA GLY A 20 14.61 -10.18 -0.90
C GLY A 20 14.77 -10.29 -2.42
N PHE A 21 15.26 -11.45 -2.88
CA PHE A 21 15.38 -11.75 -4.30
C PHE A 21 14.02 -11.80 -5.01
N GLU A 22 14.02 -11.83 -6.34
CA GLU A 22 12.82 -12.09 -7.13
C GLU A 22 12.13 -13.38 -6.68
N GLY A 23 10.79 -13.40 -6.65
CA GLY A 23 10.02 -14.54 -6.15
C GLY A 23 10.00 -14.73 -4.63
N ALA A 24 10.78 -13.96 -3.85
CA ALA A 24 10.83 -14.10 -2.38
C ALA A 24 9.55 -13.63 -1.63
N GLY A 25 8.47 -13.31 -2.33
CA GLY A 25 7.18 -12.96 -1.71
C GLY A 25 7.09 -11.55 -1.12
N LYS A 26 7.91 -10.60 -1.62
CA LYS A 26 7.94 -9.21 -1.11
C LYS A 26 6.58 -8.52 -1.20
N SER A 27 5.95 -8.51 -2.38
CA SER A 27 4.67 -7.85 -2.60
C SER A 27 3.53 -8.51 -1.82
N MET A 28 3.55 -9.84 -1.70
CA MET A 28 2.59 -10.59 -0.88
C MET A 28 2.72 -10.23 0.60
N THR A 29 3.96 -10.22 1.12
CA THR A 29 4.24 -9.83 2.51
C THR A 29 3.80 -8.39 2.78
N ALA A 30 4.06 -7.47 1.85
CA ALA A 30 3.63 -6.08 1.95
C ALA A 30 2.11 -5.95 2.02
N ALA A 31 1.39 -6.70 1.18
CA ALA A 31 -0.07 -6.69 1.15
C ALA A 31 -0.69 -7.25 2.44
N LEU A 32 -0.21 -8.40 2.91
CA LEU A 32 -0.67 -9.00 4.16
C LEU A 32 -0.41 -8.08 5.36
N LEU A 33 0.75 -7.43 5.39
CA LEU A 33 1.10 -6.46 6.43
C LEU A 33 0.16 -5.25 6.38
N ALA A 34 -0.16 -4.73 5.19
CA ALA A 34 -1.08 -3.61 5.03
C ALA A 34 -2.50 -3.96 5.48
N ILE A 35 -3.01 -5.16 5.11
CA ILE A 35 -4.32 -5.66 5.54
C ILE A 35 -4.36 -5.80 7.07
N GLY A 36 -3.36 -6.46 7.65
CA GLY A 36 -3.27 -6.65 9.09
C GLY A 36 -3.23 -5.32 9.85
N LEU A 37 -2.45 -4.34 9.37
CA LEU A 37 -2.39 -3.02 9.96
C LEU A 37 -3.73 -2.27 9.84
N HIS A 38 -4.37 -2.33 8.66
CA HIS A 38 -5.68 -1.70 8.44
C HIS A 38 -6.74 -2.23 9.43
N GLN A 39 -6.80 -3.55 9.60
CA GLN A 39 -7.74 -4.19 10.53
C GLN A 39 -7.38 -3.90 12.00
N HIS A 40 -6.10 -4.01 12.36
CA HIS A 40 -5.63 -3.77 13.72
C HIS A 40 -5.91 -2.34 14.20
N ALA A 41 -5.60 -1.35 13.34
CA ALA A 41 -5.84 0.06 13.63
C ALA A 41 -7.29 0.51 13.33
N LYS A 42 -8.17 -0.41 12.90
CA LYS A 42 -9.58 -0.16 12.56
C LYS A 42 -9.74 1.00 11.57
N LEU A 43 -8.87 1.04 10.56
CA LEU A 43 -8.92 2.04 9.51
C LEU A 43 -10.16 1.81 8.64
N THR A 44 -10.63 2.88 8.02
CA THR A 44 -11.76 2.85 7.06
C THR A 44 -11.36 3.38 5.69
N LYS A 45 -10.11 3.83 5.56
CA LYS A 45 -9.59 4.43 4.33
C LYS A 45 -9.04 3.34 3.41
N PRO A 46 -9.13 3.51 2.08
CA PRO A 46 -8.53 2.57 1.12
C PRO A 46 -7.02 2.41 1.31
N VAL A 47 -6.50 1.28 0.85
CA VAL A 47 -5.06 1.04 0.75
C VAL A 47 -4.57 1.48 -0.62
N ALA A 48 -3.51 2.29 -0.64
CA ALA A 48 -2.89 2.78 -1.87
C ALA A 48 -1.68 1.93 -2.25
N TYR A 49 -1.56 1.59 -3.54
CA TYR A 49 -0.44 0.85 -4.10
C TYR A 49 0.21 1.64 -5.25
N PHE A 50 1.51 1.86 -5.16
CA PHE A 50 2.30 2.42 -6.25
C PHE A 50 2.87 1.27 -7.07
N ASP A 51 2.27 1.04 -8.24
CA ASP A 51 2.57 -0.13 -9.06
C ASP A 51 3.50 0.21 -10.20
N THR A 52 4.76 -0.17 -10.05
CA THR A 52 5.79 -0.06 -11.09
C THR A 52 5.99 -1.36 -11.89
N GLU A 53 5.44 -2.49 -11.41
CA GLU A 53 5.76 -3.84 -11.90
C GLU A 53 4.52 -4.72 -12.12
N THR A 54 3.33 -4.13 -12.25
CA THR A 54 2.02 -4.82 -12.43
C THR A 54 1.55 -5.71 -11.27
N GLY A 55 2.14 -5.56 -10.08
CA GLY A 55 1.85 -6.41 -8.92
C GLY A 55 0.46 -6.18 -8.30
N SER A 56 -0.18 -5.03 -8.58
CA SER A 56 -1.48 -4.69 -8.01
C SER A 56 -2.61 -5.58 -8.50
N ASP A 57 -2.53 -6.09 -9.73
CA ASP A 57 -3.57 -6.94 -10.33
C ASP A 57 -3.70 -8.28 -9.59
N TYR A 58 -2.58 -8.89 -9.21
CA TYR A 58 -2.55 -10.14 -8.45
C TYR A 58 -3.06 -9.96 -7.01
N LEU A 59 -2.85 -8.77 -6.42
CA LEU A 59 -3.19 -8.51 -5.03
C LEU A 59 -4.66 -8.10 -4.85
N ARG A 60 -5.37 -7.70 -5.92
CA ARG A 60 -6.75 -7.21 -5.83
C ARG A 60 -7.68 -8.17 -5.09
N GLU A 61 -7.67 -9.45 -5.46
CA GLU A 61 -8.54 -10.47 -4.83
C GLU A 61 -8.26 -10.63 -3.33
N LEU A 62 -7.01 -10.49 -2.90
CA LEU A 62 -6.63 -10.55 -1.50
C LEU A 62 -7.26 -9.41 -0.68
N PHE A 63 -7.29 -8.20 -1.24
CA PHE A 63 -7.91 -7.04 -0.60
C PHE A 63 -9.44 -7.09 -0.65
N GLU A 64 -10.03 -7.61 -1.73
CA GLU A 64 -11.48 -7.84 -1.84
C GLU A 64 -11.96 -8.83 -0.77
N LEU A 65 -11.26 -9.95 -0.57
CA LEU A 65 -11.55 -10.91 0.49
C LEU A 65 -11.43 -10.31 1.90
N ALA A 66 -10.54 -9.33 2.08
CA ALA A 66 -10.39 -8.60 3.33
C ALA A 66 -11.44 -7.48 3.52
N GLY A 67 -12.27 -7.21 2.52
CA GLY A 67 -13.25 -6.11 2.53
C GLY A 67 -12.60 -4.72 2.48
N ILE A 68 -11.43 -4.60 1.86
CA ILE A 68 -10.65 -3.36 1.80
C ILE A 68 -10.52 -2.91 0.35
N GLU A 69 -10.84 -1.66 0.07
CA GLU A 69 -10.63 -1.07 -1.26
C GLU A 69 -9.12 -0.88 -1.51
N LEU A 70 -8.63 -1.45 -2.62
CA LEU A 70 -7.26 -1.25 -3.10
C LEU A 70 -7.29 -0.24 -4.27
N VAL A 71 -6.63 0.90 -4.08
CA VAL A 71 -6.43 1.90 -5.14
C VAL A 71 -4.98 1.85 -5.61
N ALA A 72 -4.75 1.88 -6.92
CA ALA A 72 -3.41 1.77 -7.47
C ALA A 72 -3.11 2.89 -8.48
N ILE A 73 -1.87 3.39 -8.44
CA ILE A 73 -1.30 4.18 -9.54
C ILE A 73 -0.36 3.24 -10.29
N LYS A 74 -0.69 2.93 -11.54
CA LYS A 74 0.18 2.17 -12.44
C LYS A 74 1.11 3.15 -13.15
N THR A 75 2.40 3.08 -12.86
CA THR A 75 3.41 3.88 -13.55
C THR A 75 4.34 2.92 -14.29
N HIS A 76 4.34 2.97 -15.63
CA HIS A 76 5.36 2.26 -16.39
C HIS A 76 6.70 2.99 -16.19
N ALA A 77 7.69 2.30 -15.61
CA ALA A 77 9.06 2.72 -15.75
C ALA A 77 9.48 2.44 -17.20
N LEU A 78 9.52 3.49 -18.03
CA LEU A 78 9.80 3.51 -19.48
C LEU A 78 8.58 3.37 -20.39
N SER A 79 8.06 4.53 -20.83
CA SER A 79 7.55 4.71 -22.19
C SER A 79 8.69 5.13 -23.11
#